data_AF-A0A842SS29-F1
#
_entry.id   AF-A0A842SS29-F1
#
_cell.length_a   1.000
_cell.length_b   1.000
_cell.length_c   1.000
_cell.angle_alpha   90.00
_cell.angle_beta   90.00
_cell.angle_gamma   90.00
#
_symmetry.space_group_name_H-M   'P 1'
#
loop_
_entity.id
_entity.type
_entity.pdbx_description
1 polymer ?
#
loop_
_entity_poly.entity_id
_entity_poly.type
_entity_poly.pdbx_seq_one_letter_code
_entity_poly.pdbx_strand_id
1 'polypeptide(L)'
;MELPLYLDGPKDEFLISSVRKADNDLLRRFREYKERRAKEGVVVHLPHDDTVQEDPIGLYVCIQNKNALQDASRVSMFLDPTSSGSVVDFGMTFMAGKTLTIVDIVNGERMDDFSEFIKDYADGTNGLSDRALSNPFYGELQTFKERVTYASEVHFPFDDDKLGLAKFGMVFMSGKPFVLENVADVSLTDVKSYQNVARALHDLYR
;
A
#
# COMPACT_ATOMS: atom_id res chain seq x y z
N MET A 1 21.95 12.61 0.54
CA MET A 1 20.62 13.22 0.69
C MET A 1 20.09 12.73 2.02
N GLU A 2 20.05 13.57 3.05
CA GLU A 2 19.50 13.18 4.35
C GLU A 2 17.97 13.21 4.24
N LEU A 3 17.34 12.04 4.36
CA LEU A 3 15.89 11.96 4.45
C LEU A 3 15.47 12.62 5.77
N PRO A 4 14.43 13.48 5.79
CA PRO A 4 13.97 14.08 7.03
C PRO A 4 13.66 12.99 8.05
N LEU A 5 14.28 13.11 9.23
CA LEU A 5 14.06 12.21 10.36
C LEU A 5 12.56 12.17 10.69
N TYR A 6 11.99 10.97 10.67
CA TYR A 6 10.63 10.69 11.11
C TYR A 6 10.46 11.22 12.54
N LEU A 7 9.61 12.24 12.72
CA LEU A 7 9.57 13.02 13.97
C LEU A 7 8.74 12.41 15.10
N ASP A 8 8.01 11.34 14.84
CA ASP A 8 7.23 10.65 15.87
C ASP A 8 7.69 9.20 15.96
N GLY A 9 7.91 8.74 17.18
CA GLY A 9 8.31 7.37 17.49
C GLY A 9 7.38 6.28 16.91
N PRO A 10 7.67 5.00 17.20
CA PRO A 10 6.98 3.88 16.57
C PRO A 10 5.45 4.03 16.67
N LYS A 11 4.79 3.87 15.52
CA LYS A 11 3.33 3.96 15.41
C LYS A 11 2.75 2.56 15.66
N ASP A 12 1.63 2.47 16.35
CA ASP A 12 0.98 1.17 16.62
C ASP A 12 0.25 0.65 15.38
N GLU A 13 -0.24 1.55 14.54
CA GLU A 13 -1.19 1.25 13.48
C GLU A 13 -0.96 2.16 12.26
N PHE A 14 -0.98 1.56 11.06
CA PHE A 14 -0.97 2.28 9.79
C PHE A 14 -2.36 2.28 9.17
N LEU A 15 -2.90 3.44 8.82
CA LEU A 15 -4.21 3.56 8.18
C LEU A 15 -4.09 3.77 6.66
N ILE A 16 -4.39 2.73 5.90
CA ILE A 16 -4.56 2.83 4.45
C ILE A 16 -5.83 3.64 4.16
N SER A 17 -5.65 4.82 3.56
CA SER A 17 -6.73 5.77 3.28
C SER A 17 -6.47 6.50 1.96
N SER A 18 -7.43 6.38 1.03
CA SER A 18 -7.40 7.13 -0.22
C SER A 18 -7.78 8.58 0.02
N VAL A 19 -6.91 9.52 -0.36
CA VAL A 19 -7.22 10.96 -0.32
C VAL A 19 -7.43 11.59 -1.69
N ARG A 20 -7.06 10.89 -2.76
CA ARG A 20 -7.32 11.37 -4.12
C ARG A 20 -8.83 11.28 -4.34
N LYS A 21 -9.49 12.43 -4.46
CA LYS A 21 -10.95 12.58 -4.56
C LYS A 21 -11.73 12.36 -3.25
N ALA A 22 -11.06 12.32 -2.09
CA ALA A 22 -11.78 12.28 -0.83
C ALA A 22 -12.53 13.60 -0.60
N ASP A 23 -13.82 13.51 -0.29
CA ASP A 23 -14.60 14.66 0.13
C ASP A 23 -14.32 15.02 1.61
N ASN A 24 -14.85 16.16 2.05
CA ASN A 24 -14.66 16.61 3.43
C ASN A 24 -15.27 15.65 4.47
N ASP A 25 -16.29 14.88 4.09
CA ASP A 25 -16.92 13.90 4.99
C ASP A 25 -16.00 12.70 5.22
N LEU A 26 -15.41 12.17 4.15
CA LEU A 26 -14.46 11.07 4.21
C LEU A 26 -13.18 11.47 4.96
N LEU A 27 -12.63 12.67 4.70
CA LEU A 27 -11.49 13.19 5.47
C LEU A 27 -11.83 13.37 6.96
N ARG A 28 -13.06 13.80 7.29
CA ARG A 28 -13.52 13.89 8.68
C ARG A 28 -13.54 12.51 9.33
N ARG A 29 -14.07 11.49 8.65
CA ARG A 29 -14.12 10.09 9.14
C ARG A 29 -12.73 9.52 9.41
N PHE A 30 -11.73 9.82 8.57
CA PHE A 30 -10.35 9.42 8.82
C PHE A 30 -9.80 10.01 10.12
N ARG A 31 -10.05 11.30 10.38
CA ARG A 31 -9.62 11.98 11.61
C ARG A 31 -10.37 11.49 12.84
N GLU A 32 -11.69 11.33 12.74
CA GLU A 32 -12.52 10.75 13.82
C GLU A 32 -12.04 9.34 14.19
N TYR A 33 -11.64 8.53 13.20
CA TYR A 33 -11.02 7.23 13.44
C TYR A 33 -9.70 7.37 14.22
N LYS A 34 -8.76 8.21 13.74
CA LYS A 34 -7.48 8.47 14.41
C LYS A 34 -7.67 8.96 15.85
N GLU A 35 -8.60 9.89 16.08
CA GLU A 35 -8.94 10.40 17.41
C GLU A 35 -9.54 9.34 18.34
N ARG A 36 -10.43 8.49 17.82
CA ARG A 36 -11.00 7.39 18.61
C ARG A 36 -9.91 6.40 19.04
N ARG A 37 -9.02 6.03 18.13
CA ARG A 37 -7.88 5.14 18.44
C ARG A 37 -6.90 5.78 19.42
N ALA A 38 -6.66 7.09 19.32
CA ALA A 38 -5.84 7.82 20.28
C ALA A 38 -6.42 7.76 21.71
N LYS A 39 -7.76 7.84 21.87
CA LYS A 39 -8.43 7.67 23.17
C LYS A 39 -8.28 6.25 23.75
N GLU A 40 -8.02 5.27 22.89
CA GLU A 40 -7.72 3.88 23.26
C GLU A 40 -6.21 3.65 23.52
N GLY A 41 -5.40 4.71 23.46
CA GLY A 41 -3.95 4.65 23.65
C GLY A 41 -3.18 4.15 22.43
N VAL A 42 -3.80 4.13 21.25
CA VAL A 42 -3.20 3.65 19.99
C VAL A 42 -2.77 4.84 19.14
N VAL A 43 -1.50 4.83 18.71
CA VAL A 43 -0.95 5.86 17.81
C VAL A 43 -1.10 5.42 16.36
N VAL A 44 -2.02 6.07 15.63
CA VAL A 44 -2.30 5.79 14.21
C VAL A 44 -1.49 6.73 13.30
N HIS A 45 -0.78 6.16 12.34
CA HIS A 45 -0.21 6.87 11.20
C HIS A 45 -1.27 7.05 10.10
N LEU A 46 -1.51 8.30 9.71
CA LEU A 46 -2.46 8.72 8.69
C LEU A 46 -1.70 9.41 7.55
N PRO A 47 -1.47 8.73 6.41
CA PRO A 47 -0.52 9.18 5.40
C PRO A 47 -0.66 10.64 4.95
N HIS A 48 -1.89 11.13 4.76
CA HIS A 48 -2.11 12.48 4.25
C HIS A 48 -1.82 13.60 5.26
N ASP A 49 -1.91 13.30 6.56
CA ASP A 49 -1.59 14.23 7.64
C ASP A 49 -0.12 14.07 8.08
N ASP A 50 0.43 12.86 8.00
CA ASP A 50 1.70 12.48 8.63
C ASP A 50 2.86 12.28 7.63
N THR A 51 2.67 12.56 6.33
CA THR A 51 3.75 12.53 5.33
C THR A 51 3.79 13.80 4.49
N VAL A 52 5.00 14.19 4.06
CA VAL A 52 5.22 15.35 3.19
C VAL A 52 4.60 15.09 1.81
N GLN A 53 3.50 15.79 1.49
CA GLN A 53 2.71 15.53 0.27
C GLN A 53 3.31 16.16 -0.99
N GLU A 54 4.16 17.18 -0.83
CA GLU A 54 4.87 17.92 -1.88
C GLU A 54 5.95 17.05 -2.53
N ASP A 55 5.51 16.10 -3.35
CA ASP A 55 6.34 15.15 -4.05
C ASP A 55 5.79 14.94 -5.46
N PRO A 56 6.36 15.57 -6.51
CA PRO A 56 5.82 15.49 -7.86
C PRO A 56 5.93 14.08 -8.46
N ILE A 57 6.84 13.24 -7.96
CA ILE A 57 7.04 11.87 -8.42
C ILE A 57 6.16 10.91 -7.62
N GLY A 58 6.13 11.07 -6.29
CA GLY A 58 5.47 10.19 -5.33
C GLY A 58 6.41 9.23 -4.60
N LEU A 59 7.69 9.19 -4.98
CA LEU A 59 8.66 8.25 -4.41
C LEU A 59 8.92 8.51 -2.91
N TYR A 60 9.07 9.77 -2.50
CA TYR A 60 9.31 10.12 -1.09
C TYR A 60 8.09 9.84 -0.22
N VAL A 61 6.89 10.06 -0.74
CA VAL A 61 5.64 9.68 -0.06
C VAL A 61 5.58 8.16 0.10
N CYS A 62 5.86 7.40 -0.96
CA CYS A 62 5.89 5.94 -0.89
C CYS A 62 6.93 5.43 0.13
N ILE A 63 8.13 6.01 0.18
CA ILE A 63 9.17 5.65 1.17
C ILE A 63 8.67 5.91 2.60
N GLN A 64 8.09 7.09 2.87
CA GLN A 64 7.57 7.43 4.20
C GLN A 64 6.44 6.47 4.62
N ASN A 65 5.53 6.15 3.71
CA ASN A 65 4.44 5.20 3.96
C ASN A 65 4.97 3.79 4.20
N LYS A 66 5.92 3.32 3.38
CA LYS A 66 6.57 2.02 3.58
C LYS A 66 7.16 1.91 4.98
N ASN A 67 7.91 2.92 5.41
CA ASN A 67 8.57 2.91 6.73
C ASN A 67 7.53 2.85 7.86
N ALA A 68 6.51 3.72 7.84
CA ALA A 68 5.45 3.67 8.85
C ALA A 68 4.65 2.36 8.83
N LEU A 69 4.37 1.79 7.66
CA LEU A 69 3.67 0.51 7.55
C LEU A 69 4.53 -0.64 8.10
N GLN A 70 5.84 -0.63 7.81
CA GLN A 70 6.78 -1.63 8.30
C GLN A 70 6.88 -1.60 9.82
N ASP A 71 6.95 -0.39 10.41
CA ASP A 71 7.06 -0.17 11.85
C ASP A 71 5.74 -0.40 12.60
N ALA A 72 4.60 -0.24 11.92
CA ALA A 72 3.28 -0.44 12.51
C ALA A 72 3.03 -1.89 12.94
N SER A 73 2.41 -2.10 14.10
CA SER A 73 2.06 -3.45 14.57
C SER A 73 0.88 -4.04 13.81
N ARG A 74 -0.02 -3.19 13.32
CA ARG A 74 -1.21 -3.59 12.54
C ARG A 74 -1.48 -2.61 11.41
N VAL A 75 -2.26 -3.06 10.43
CA VAL A 75 -2.74 -2.21 9.33
C VAL A 75 -4.26 -2.22 9.32
N SER A 76 -4.83 -1.03 9.22
CA SER A 76 -6.26 -0.82 9.01
C SER A 76 -6.50 -0.16 7.67
N MET A 77 -7.66 -0.37 7.07
CA MET A 77 -7.99 0.17 5.75
C MET A 77 -9.42 0.71 5.70
N PHE A 78 -9.56 1.92 5.16
CA PHE A 78 -10.80 2.36 4.52
C PHE A 78 -10.75 1.92 3.06
N LEU A 79 -11.50 0.87 2.72
CA LEU A 79 -11.43 0.22 1.42
C LEU A 79 -12.14 1.08 0.37
N ASP A 80 -11.34 1.70 -0.49
CA ASP A 80 -11.79 2.42 -1.68
C ASP A 80 -11.48 1.57 -2.93
N PRO A 81 -12.49 0.99 -3.59
CA PRO A 81 -12.27 0.18 -4.79
C PRO A 81 -11.60 0.94 -5.94
N THR A 82 -11.64 2.27 -5.95
CA THR A 82 -11.05 3.08 -7.03
C THR A 82 -9.61 3.51 -6.76
N SER A 83 -9.09 3.24 -5.55
CA SER A 83 -7.79 3.74 -5.12
C SER A 83 -6.65 2.82 -5.51
N SER A 84 -5.93 3.18 -6.59
CA SER A 84 -4.62 2.59 -6.90
C SER A 84 -3.65 2.72 -5.73
N GLY A 85 -3.77 3.81 -4.95
CA GLY A 85 -2.99 4.06 -3.75
C GLY A 85 -3.09 2.93 -2.73
N SER A 86 -4.33 2.64 -2.36
CA SER A 86 -4.69 1.63 -1.38
C SER A 86 -4.30 0.22 -1.82
N VAL A 87 -4.32 -0.06 -3.13
CA VAL A 87 -3.91 -1.35 -3.69
C VAL A 87 -2.40 -1.57 -3.56
N VAL A 88 -1.58 -0.54 -3.78
CA VAL A 88 -0.13 -0.62 -3.54
C VAL A 88 0.16 -0.83 -2.04
N ASP A 89 -0.53 -0.09 -1.16
CA ASP A 89 -0.37 -0.26 0.29
C ASP A 89 -0.82 -1.65 0.78
N PHE A 90 -1.86 -2.23 0.17
CA PHE A 90 -2.25 -3.62 0.39
C PHE A 90 -1.13 -4.58 0.00
N GLY A 91 -0.51 -4.39 -1.16
CA GLY A 91 0.65 -5.16 -1.59
C GLY A 91 1.80 -5.11 -0.58
N MET A 92 2.11 -3.91 -0.08
CA MET A 92 3.09 -3.71 0.99
C MET A 92 2.72 -4.48 2.27
N THR A 93 1.45 -4.38 2.69
CA THR A 93 0.90 -5.10 3.85
C THR A 93 1.05 -6.62 3.72
N PHE A 94 0.71 -7.14 2.53
CA PHE A 94 0.79 -8.57 2.20
C PHE A 94 2.23 -9.08 2.24
N MET A 95 3.17 -8.35 1.63
CA MET A 95 4.60 -8.69 1.66
C MET A 95 5.14 -8.70 3.09
N ALA A 96 4.81 -7.67 3.88
CA ALA A 96 5.23 -7.56 5.27
C ALA A 96 4.57 -8.60 6.20
N GLY A 97 3.56 -9.34 5.73
CA GLY A 97 2.84 -10.32 6.53
C GLY A 97 2.06 -9.69 7.69
N LYS A 98 1.63 -8.44 7.53
CA LYS A 98 0.88 -7.72 8.55
C LYS A 98 -0.60 -8.10 8.48
N THR A 99 -1.26 -8.12 9.64
CA THR A 99 -2.71 -8.24 9.72
C THR A 99 -3.36 -6.99 9.16
N LEU A 100 -4.38 -7.19 8.33
CA LEU A 100 -5.21 -6.14 7.75
C LEU A 100 -6.62 -6.17 8.36
N THR A 101 -7.16 -5.02 8.74
CA THR A 101 -8.56 -4.89 9.17
C THR A 101 -9.29 -3.86 8.31
N ILE A 102 -10.47 -4.20 7.80
CA ILE A 102 -11.34 -3.22 7.14
C ILE A 102 -12.07 -2.42 8.21
N VAL A 103 -11.87 -1.11 8.19
CA VAL A 103 -12.59 -0.16 9.04
C VAL A 103 -13.93 0.18 8.42
N ASP A 104 -13.92 0.44 7.11
CA ASP A 104 -15.09 0.84 6.35
C ASP A 104 -14.89 0.60 4.85
N ILE A 105 -15.98 0.55 4.09
CA ILE A 105 -15.97 0.50 2.63
C ILE A 105 -16.49 1.86 2.14
N VAL A 106 -15.67 2.55 1.36
CA VAL A 106 -15.95 3.93 0.94
C VAL A 106 -16.36 3.99 -0.52
N ASN A 107 -16.96 5.11 -0.91
CA ASN A 107 -17.47 5.41 -2.26
C ASN A 107 -18.66 4.59 -2.75
N GLY A 108 -19.16 3.60 -2.01
CA GLY A 108 -20.43 2.90 -2.32
C GLY A 108 -20.50 2.24 -3.70
N GLU A 109 -19.38 2.23 -4.43
CA GLU A 109 -19.28 1.65 -5.75
C GLU A 109 -19.28 0.13 -5.67
N ARG A 110 -19.64 -0.51 -6.78
CA ARG A 110 -19.52 -1.96 -6.91
C ARG A 110 -18.04 -2.33 -6.75
N MET A 111 -17.74 -3.20 -5.79
CA MET A 111 -16.41 -3.79 -5.66
C MET A 111 -16.13 -4.66 -6.89
N ASP A 112 -14.94 -4.51 -7.46
CA ASP A 112 -14.43 -5.50 -8.41
C ASP A 112 -13.82 -6.70 -7.68
N ASP A 113 -13.50 -7.74 -8.44
CA ASP A 113 -13.03 -9.02 -7.91
C ASP A 113 -11.79 -8.86 -7.01
N PHE A 114 -10.91 -7.90 -7.32
CA PHE A 114 -9.70 -7.68 -6.51
C PHE A 114 -10.03 -6.96 -5.20
N SER A 115 -10.93 -5.98 -5.21
CA SER A 115 -11.40 -5.33 -3.99
C SER A 115 -12.22 -6.27 -3.11
N GLU A 116 -13.03 -7.16 -3.69
CA GLU A 116 -13.67 -8.25 -2.95
C GLU A 116 -12.64 -9.18 -2.31
N PHE A 117 -11.58 -9.53 -3.05
CA PHE A 117 -10.47 -10.31 -2.51
C PHE A 117 -9.78 -9.62 -1.32
N ILE A 118 -9.48 -8.32 -1.40
CA ILE A 118 -8.90 -7.57 -0.27
C ILE A 118 -9.81 -7.65 0.95
N LYS A 119 -11.12 -7.49 0.76
CA LYS A 119 -12.12 -7.60 1.84
C LYS A 119 -12.09 -9.01 2.45
N ASP A 120 -12.16 -10.06 1.63
CA ASP A 120 -12.14 -11.45 2.09
C ASP A 120 -10.82 -11.82 2.79
N TYR A 121 -9.69 -11.22 2.35
CA TYR A 121 -8.38 -11.36 2.99
C TYR A 121 -8.36 -10.75 4.39
N ALA A 122 -8.93 -9.55 4.55
CA ALA A 122 -8.97 -8.83 5.81
C ALA A 122 -9.98 -9.41 6.83
N ASP A 123 -11.05 -10.06 6.37
CA ASP A 123 -12.03 -10.74 7.22
C ASP A 123 -11.47 -12.01 7.91
N GLY A 124 -10.28 -12.49 7.49
CA GLY A 124 -9.58 -13.60 8.12
C GLY A 124 -8.94 -13.23 9.46
N THR A 125 -9.59 -13.56 10.57
CA THR A 125 -8.98 -13.45 11.91
C THR A 125 -8.04 -14.63 12.18
N ASN A 126 -6.73 -14.38 12.25
CA ASN A 126 -5.69 -15.40 12.57
C ASN A 126 -5.65 -16.64 11.66
N GLY A 127 -6.26 -16.54 10.48
CA GLY A 127 -6.35 -17.58 9.48
C GLY A 127 -7.19 -17.01 8.34
N LEU A 128 -6.64 -16.97 7.15
CA LEU A 128 -7.33 -16.49 5.95
C LEU A 128 -8.64 -17.25 5.80
N SER A 129 -9.72 -16.55 5.42
CA SER A 129 -10.98 -17.22 5.13
C SER A 129 -10.79 -18.27 4.03
N ASP A 130 -11.55 -19.38 4.05
CA ASP A 130 -11.52 -20.37 2.97
C ASP A 130 -11.78 -19.72 1.59
N ARG A 131 -12.58 -18.65 1.58
CA ARG A 131 -12.83 -17.83 0.39
C ARG A 131 -11.58 -17.09 -0.08
N ALA A 132 -10.83 -16.47 0.83
CA ALA A 132 -9.56 -15.83 0.48
C ALA A 132 -8.50 -16.85 0.02
N LEU A 133 -8.41 -18.01 0.68
CA LEU A 133 -7.46 -19.06 0.33
C LEU A 133 -7.73 -19.70 -1.02
N SER A 134 -9.01 -19.81 -1.41
CA SER A 134 -9.42 -20.32 -2.71
C SER A 134 -9.42 -19.26 -3.82
N ASN A 135 -9.19 -17.99 -3.48
CA ASN A 135 -9.14 -16.92 -4.46
C ASN A 135 -7.85 -17.01 -5.30
N PRO A 136 -7.92 -16.94 -6.65
CA PRO A 136 -6.74 -17.02 -7.50
C PRO A 136 -5.71 -15.91 -7.21
N PHE A 137 -6.15 -14.71 -6.81
CA PHE A 137 -5.23 -13.63 -6.46
C PHE A 137 -4.36 -13.97 -5.25
N TYR A 138 -4.89 -14.72 -4.27
CA TYR A 138 -4.10 -15.14 -3.12
C TYR A 138 -2.94 -16.05 -3.52
N GLY A 139 -3.22 -17.10 -4.30
CA GLY A 139 -2.20 -18.04 -4.77
C GLY A 139 -1.13 -17.36 -5.63
N GLU A 140 -1.54 -16.42 -6.47
CA GLU A 140 -0.65 -15.63 -7.30
C GLU A 140 0.25 -14.70 -6.47
N LEU A 141 -0.32 -13.96 -5.51
CA LEU A 141 0.45 -13.11 -4.61
C LEU A 141 1.38 -13.91 -3.69
N GLN A 142 0.98 -15.10 -3.20
CA GLN A 142 1.88 -15.97 -2.44
C GLN A 142 3.06 -16.47 -3.27
N THR A 143 2.80 -16.96 -4.48
CA THR A 143 3.87 -17.40 -5.40
C THR A 143 4.84 -16.24 -5.69
N PHE A 144 4.30 -15.04 -5.93
CA PHE A 144 5.11 -13.86 -6.14
C PHE A 144 5.90 -13.45 -4.88
N LYS A 145 5.30 -13.53 -3.69
CA LYS A 145 5.95 -13.26 -2.40
C LYS A 145 7.16 -14.17 -2.20
N GLU A 146 7.02 -15.46 -2.44
CA GLU A 146 8.13 -16.43 -2.34
C GLU A 146 9.26 -16.06 -3.31
N ARG A 147 8.93 -15.79 -4.58
CA ARG A 147 9.92 -15.37 -5.59
C ARG A 147 10.68 -14.12 -5.14
N VAL A 148 9.97 -13.09 -4.68
CA VAL A 148 10.59 -11.86 -4.19
C VAL A 148 11.42 -12.13 -2.94
N THR A 149 10.96 -12.97 -2.02
CA THR A 149 11.65 -13.29 -0.74
C THR A 149 13.03 -13.92 -0.95
N TYR A 150 13.20 -14.77 -1.97
CA TYR A 150 14.47 -15.45 -2.24
C TYR A 150 15.35 -14.77 -3.30
N ALA A 151 14.83 -13.79 -4.03
CA ALA A 151 15.60 -13.07 -5.04
C ALA A 151 16.74 -12.22 -4.44
N SER A 152 17.90 -12.15 -5.10
CA SER A 152 18.91 -11.12 -4.78
C SER A 152 18.59 -9.77 -5.44
N GLU A 153 17.84 -9.81 -6.53
CA GLU A 153 17.38 -8.67 -7.33
C GLU A 153 16.03 -9.04 -7.95
N VAL A 154 15.09 -8.09 -8.00
CA VAL A 154 13.75 -8.31 -8.54
C VAL A 154 13.64 -7.65 -9.91
N HIS A 155 13.47 -8.47 -10.93
CA HIS A 155 13.05 -8.04 -12.27
C HIS A 155 11.53 -8.04 -12.31
N PHE A 156 10.95 -6.90 -12.68
CA PHE A 156 9.51 -6.69 -12.59
C PHE A 156 8.98 -6.01 -13.85
N PRO A 157 8.04 -6.64 -14.57
CA PRO A 157 7.27 -5.97 -15.61
C PRO A 157 6.12 -5.21 -14.94
N PHE A 158 6.17 -3.87 -14.99
CA PHE A 158 5.16 -3.04 -14.36
C PHE A 158 3.87 -3.04 -15.19
N ASP A 159 2.75 -3.26 -14.51
CA ASP A 159 1.38 -3.14 -15.01
C ASP A 159 0.59 -2.29 -14.01
N ASP A 160 -0.27 -1.40 -14.51
CA ASP A 160 -1.09 -0.49 -13.70
C ASP A 160 -2.47 -1.06 -13.35
N ASP A 161 -2.75 -2.31 -13.71
CA ASP A 161 -3.87 -3.05 -13.15
C ASP A 161 -3.70 -3.29 -11.63
N LYS A 162 -4.78 -3.70 -10.94
CA LYS A 162 -4.74 -3.87 -9.48
C LYS A 162 -3.77 -4.93 -9.00
N LEU A 163 -3.62 -6.02 -9.74
CA LEU A 163 -2.72 -7.10 -9.37
C LEU A 163 -1.26 -6.69 -9.59
N GLY A 164 -0.96 -6.00 -10.68
CA GLY A 164 0.31 -5.35 -10.99
C GLY A 164 0.70 -4.33 -9.93
N LEU A 165 -0.23 -3.45 -9.53
CA LEU A 165 -0.02 -2.47 -8.46
C LEU A 165 0.21 -3.15 -7.09
N ALA A 166 -0.55 -4.19 -6.74
CA ALA A 166 -0.32 -4.93 -5.51
C ALA A 166 1.06 -5.60 -5.51
N LYS A 167 1.44 -6.26 -6.60
CA LYS A 167 2.80 -6.83 -6.76
C LYS A 167 3.87 -5.75 -6.68
N PHE A 168 3.66 -4.59 -7.31
CA PHE A 168 4.59 -3.46 -7.22
C PHE A 168 4.80 -3.02 -5.76
N GLY A 169 3.71 -2.91 -4.99
CA GLY A 169 3.78 -2.66 -3.55
C GLY A 169 4.60 -3.71 -2.80
N MET A 170 4.45 -5.00 -3.14
CA MET A 170 5.26 -6.06 -2.54
C MET A 170 6.75 -5.92 -2.85
N VAL A 171 7.10 -5.62 -4.11
CA VAL A 171 8.50 -5.37 -4.51
C VAL A 171 9.06 -4.17 -3.75
N PHE A 172 8.30 -3.08 -3.68
CA PHE A 172 8.69 -1.87 -2.96
C PHE A 172 8.95 -2.15 -1.48
N MET A 173 8.06 -2.89 -0.81
CA MET A 173 8.21 -3.30 0.58
C MET A 173 9.47 -4.15 0.79
N SER A 174 9.79 -5.05 -0.14
CA SER A 174 10.94 -5.96 -0.01
C SER A 174 12.28 -5.24 0.17
N GLY A 175 12.41 -4.00 -0.33
CA GLY A 175 13.64 -3.22 -0.28
C GLY A 175 14.81 -3.82 -1.08
N LYS A 176 14.51 -4.76 -1.99
CA LYS A 176 15.51 -5.40 -2.84
C LYS A 176 15.88 -4.54 -4.04
N PRO A 177 17.07 -4.72 -4.61
CA PRO A 177 17.42 -4.14 -5.91
C PRO A 177 16.33 -4.43 -6.94
N PHE A 178 15.94 -3.40 -7.68
CA PHE A 178 14.78 -3.41 -8.56
C PHE A 178 15.18 -3.08 -10.00
N VAL A 179 14.75 -3.93 -10.93
CA VAL A 179 14.91 -3.73 -12.37
C VAL A 179 13.54 -3.74 -13.02
N LEU A 180 13.19 -2.63 -13.67
CA LEU A 180 11.99 -2.53 -14.48
C LEU A 180 12.24 -3.18 -15.85
N GLU A 181 11.58 -4.31 -16.12
CA GLU A 181 11.81 -5.11 -17.35
C GLU A 181 11.30 -4.40 -18.61
N ASN A 182 10.12 -3.78 -18.50
CA ASN A 182 9.41 -3.11 -19.58
C ASN A 182 9.58 -1.58 -19.52
N VAL A 183 10.80 -1.12 -19.23
CA VAL A 183 11.11 0.31 -19.04
C VAL A 183 10.68 1.20 -20.22
N ALA A 184 10.70 0.66 -21.44
CA ALA A 184 10.28 1.35 -22.65
C ALA A 184 8.77 1.54 -22.76
N ASP A 185 7.98 0.67 -22.11
CA ASP A 185 6.52 0.69 -22.15
C ASP A 185 5.91 1.53 -21.01
N VAL A 186 6.69 1.77 -19.93
CA VAL A 186 6.27 2.61 -18.81
C VAL A 186 6.48 4.09 -19.11
N SER A 187 5.39 4.73 -19.55
CA SER A 187 5.35 6.16 -19.86
C SER A 187 5.32 7.01 -18.60
N LEU A 188 6.15 8.05 -18.56
CA LEU A 188 6.10 9.07 -17.51
C LEU A 188 4.83 9.92 -17.64
N THR A 189 4.35 10.42 -16.52
CA THR A 189 3.19 11.32 -16.44
C THR A 189 3.59 12.67 -15.83
N ASP A 190 2.88 13.73 -16.18
CA ASP A 190 3.12 15.08 -15.64
C ASP A 190 2.71 15.26 -14.18
N VAL A 191 2.05 14.24 -13.61
CA VAL A 191 1.56 14.21 -12.24
C VAL A 191 2.10 13.00 -11.47
N LYS A 192 2.00 13.02 -10.14
CA LYS A 192 2.33 11.91 -9.25
C LYS A 192 1.61 10.62 -9.70
N SER A 193 2.39 9.58 -10.02
CA SER A 193 1.87 8.29 -10.53
C SER A 193 2.79 7.14 -10.16
N TYR A 194 2.26 5.91 -10.19
CA TYR A 194 3.08 4.73 -9.89
C TYR A 194 4.04 4.38 -11.04
N GLN A 195 3.74 4.79 -12.26
CA GLN A 195 4.66 4.76 -13.39
C GLN A 195 5.91 5.60 -13.09
N ASN A 196 5.73 6.83 -12.62
CA ASN A 196 6.83 7.72 -12.23
C ASN A 196 7.64 7.12 -11.06
N VAL A 197 6.98 6.54 -10.05
CA VAL A 197 7.65 5.88 -8.93
C VAL A 197 8.44 4.66 -9.38
N ALA A 198 7.89 3.80 -10.24
CA ALA A 198 8.58 2.63 -10.76
C ALA A 198 9.83 3.01 -11.57
N ARG A 199 9.74 4.05 -12.40
CA ARG A 199 10.90 4.57 -13.15
C ARG A 199 11.96 5.15 -12.22
N ALA A 200 11.57 5.97 -11.25
CA ALA A 200 12.51 6.53 -10.28
C ALA A 200 13.19 5.44 -9.42
N LEU A 201 12.45 4.39 -9.07
CA LEU A 201 13.02 3.25 -8.34
C LEU A 201 14.00 2.46 -9.20
N HIS A 202 13.72 2.26 -10.49
CA HIS A 202 14.64 1.64 -11.43
C HIS A 202 15.95 2.42 -11.53
N ASP A 203 15.86 3.74 -11.70
CA ASP A 203 17.02 4.60 -11.83
C ASP A 203 17.86 4.65 -10.53
N LEU A 204 17.23 4.46 -9.36
CA LEU A 204 17.93 4.44 -8.05
C LEU A 204 18.85 3.22 -7.87
N TYR A 205 18.54 2.09 -8.51
CA TYR A 205 19.30 0.84 -8.37
C TYR A 205 20.25 0.56 -9.55
N ARG A 206 20.40 1.50 -10.48
CA ARG A 206 21.30 1.42 -11.64
C ARG A 206 22.47 2.38 -11.51
#